data_AF-A0A8S3WFJ3-F1
#
_entry.id   AF-A0A8S3WFJ3-F1
#
_cell.length_a   1.000
_cell.length_b   1.000
_cell.length_c   1.000
_cell.angle_alpha   90.00
_cell.angle_beta   90.00
_cell.angle_gamma   90.00
#
_symmetry.space_group_name_H-M   'P 1'
#
loop_
_entity.id
_entity.type
_entity.pdbx_description
1 polymer ?
#
loop_
_entity_poly.entity_id
_entity_poly.type
_entity_poly.pdbx_seq_one_letter_code
_entity_poly.pdbx_strand_id
1 'polypeptide(L)'
;MFPRRNAANPRRISGIHRRSSDIRNLVSKCDARLDKLENTVQNILKSQEQYGSQGFKIEILKLESTVNQLQADLNDRDQELLANDVELSGIPEESEENPTHLVLSVVTKLGVHLEEKELVHCMRVGAPARMPRLVRGPSLCGWRGATCVTTCCALPASAGL
;
A
#
# COMPACT_ATOMS: atom_id res chain seq x y z
N MET A 1 61.81 35.24 77.76
CA MET A 1 61.12 36.13 76.80
C MET A 1 60.25 35.25 75.91
N PHE A 2 58.98 35.05 76.27
CA PHE A 2 58.07 34.17 75.52
C PHE A 2 57.39 34.98 74.39
N PRO A 3 57.33 34.47 73.15
CA PRO A 3 56.72 35.20 72.04
C PRO A 3 55.20 35.24 72.22
N ARG A 4 54.63 36.43 72.01
CA ARG A 4 53.18 36.66 71.98
C ARG A 4 52.55 35.75 70.94
N ARG A 5 51.60 34.90 71.37
CA ARG A 5 50.72 34.16 70.46
C ARG A 5 49.89 35.18 69.69
N ASN A 6 50.01 35.19 68.36
CA ASN A 6 49.14 35.98 67.48
C ASN A 6 47.70 35.48 67.67
N ALA A 7 46.90 36.23 68.42
CA ALA A 7 45.48 35.96 68.56
C ALA A 7 44.84 36.07 67.18
N ALA A 8 44.32 34.95 66.66
CA ALA A 8 43.66 34.92 65.37
C ALA A 8 42.45 35.87 65.40
N ASN A 9 42.38 36.80 64.43
CA ASN A 9 41.32 37.79 64.34
C ASN A 9 39.95 37.08 64.18
N PRO A 10 39.00 37.27 65.11
CA PRO A 10 37.72 36.56 65.13
C PRO A 10 36.89 36.78 63.84
N ARG A 11 37.07 37.92 63.15
CA ARG A 11 36.41 38.19 61.86
C ARG A 11 36.90 37.28 60.73
N ARG A 12 38.17 36.84 60.77
CA ARG A 12 38.73 35.93 59.76
C ARG A 12 38.23 34.51 59.98
N ILE A 13 38.14 34.07 61.24
CA ILE A 13 37.62 32.76 61.63
C ILE A 13 36.15 32.63 61.22
N SER A 14 35.31 33.64 61.52
CA SER A 14 33.90 33.63 61.11
C SER A 14 33.72 33.64 59.59
N GLY A 15 34.57 34.36 58.85
CA GLY A 15 34.57 34.34 57.37
C GLY A 15 34.93 32.97 56.78
N ILE A 16 35.87 32.25 57.39
CA ILE A 16 36.24 30.89 56.99
C ILE A 16 35.09 29.90 57.26
N HIS A 17 34.45 30.00 58.44
CA HIS A 17 33.31 29.15 58.76
C HIS A 17 32.13 29.39 57.81
N ARG A 18 31.87 30.65 57.43
CA ARG A 18 30.84 30.99 56.45
C ARG A 18 31.13 30.36 55.08
N ARG A 19 32.36 30.47 54.58
CA ARG A 19 32.76 29.82 53.31
C ARG A 19 32.68 28.29 53.41
N SER A 20 33.05 27.72 54.56
CA SER A 20 32.94 26.28 54.82
C SER A 20 31.49 25.79 54.85
N SER A 21 30.55 26.59 55.35
CA SER A 21 29.11 26.28 55.27
C SER A 21 28.59 26.43 53.84
N ASP A 22 29.00 27.47 53.13
CA ASP A 22 28.55 27.72 51.75
C ASP A 22 29.01 26.60 50.80
N ILE A 23 30.27 26.17 50.93
CA ILE A 23 30.81 25.03 50.15
C ILE A 23 30.06 23.75 50.48
N ARG A 24 29.79 23.46 51.75
CA ARG A 24 29.01 22.27 52.14
C ARG A 24 27.61 22.27 51.53
N ASN A 25 26.95 23.43 51.52
CA ASN A 25 25.64 23.58 50.91
C ASN A 25 25.68 23.38 49.38
N LEU A 26 26.74 23.85 48.71
CA LEU A 26 26.92 23.65 47.27
C LEU A 26 27.21 22.17 46.95
N VAL A 27 28.06 21.51 47.72
CA VAL A 27 28.38 20.09 47.55
C VAL A 27 27.11 19.25 47.72
N SER A 28 26.34 19.47 48.79
CA SER A 28 25.07 18.76 49.01
C SER A 28 24.05 18.97 47.87
N LYS A 29 23.99 20.17 47.29
CA LYS A 29 23.14 20.44 46.12
C LYS A 29 23.65 19.75 44.87
N CYS A 30 24.96 19.64 44.70
CA CYS A 30 25.56 18.88 43.59
C CYS A 30 25.27 17.39 43.73
N ASP A 31 25.42 16.82 44.92
CA ASP A 31 25.11 15.40 45.19
C ASP A 31 23.66 15.08 44.85
N ALA A 32 22.72 15.90 45.34
CA ALA A 32 21.30 15.72 45.01
C ALA A 32 20.97 15.87 43.51
N ARG A 33 21.78 16.63 42.75
CA ARG A 33 21.64 16.72 41.29
C ARG A 33 22.26 15.51 40.58
N LEU A 34 23.38 15.01 41.08
CA LEU A 34 24.02 13.80 40.57
C LEU A 34 23.11 12.59 40.79
N ASP A 35 22.51 12.43 41.96
CA ASP A 35 21.53 11.37 42.23
C ASP A 35 20.35 11.43 41.25
N LYS A 36 19.82 12.64 40.97
CA LYS A 36 18.74 12.80 39.99
C LYS A 36 19.18 12.42 38.59
N LEU A 37 20.38 12.83 38.19
CA LEU A 37 20.93 12.49 36.87
C LEU A 37 21.14 10.97 36.76
N GLU A 38 21.74 10.33 37.75
CA GLU A 38 21.92 8.88 37.79
C GLU A 38 20.59 8.14 37.67
N ASN A 39 19.56 8.58 38.41
CA ASN A 39 18.22 8.00 38.30
C ASN A 39 17.62 8.19 36.90
N THR A 40 17.77 9.37 36.28
CA THR A 40 17.28 9.60 34.90
C THR A 40 18.02 8.73 33.88
N VAL A 41 19.34 8.58 34.01
CA VAL A 41 20.15 7.74 33.13
C VAL A 41 19.76 6.27 33.29
N GLN A 42 19.60 5.79 34.52
CA GLN A 42 19.12 4.42 34.76
C GLN A 42 17.74 4.17 34.16
N ASN A 43 16.83 5.13 34.24
CA ASN A 43 15.50 4.99 33.64
C ASN A 43 15.55 4.96 32.10
N ILE A 44 16.43 5.78 31.49
CA ILE A 44 16.65 5.78 30.04
C ILE A 44 17.27 4.45 29.59
N LEU A 45 18.25 3.93 30.33
CA LEU A 45 18.88 2.64 29.98
C LEU A 45 17.88 1.48 30.09
N LYS A 46 17.08 1.43 31.16
CA LYS A 46 16.03 0.41 31.34
C LYS A 46 14.96 0.49 30.26
N SER A 47 14.52 1.70 29.89
CA SER A 47 13.57 1.86 28.79
C SER A 47 14.22 1.48 27.46
N GLN A 48 15.48 1.81 27.23
CA GLN A 48 16.20 1.44 26.01
C GLN A 48 16.46 -0.07 25.90
N GLU A 49 16.61 -0.80 27.02
CA GLU A 49 16.67 -2.27 27.03
C GLU A 49 15.31 -2.89 26.71
N GLN A 50 14.23 -2.36 27.30
CA GLN A 50 12.85 -2.83 27.05
C GLN A 50 12.37 -2.51 25.62
N TYR A 51 12.78 -1.37 25.07
CA TYR A 51 12.51 -0.95 23.70
C TYR A 51 13.71 -1.19 22.77
N GLY A 52 14.64 -2.07 23.19
CA GLY A 52 15.84 -2.38 22.45
C GLY A 52 15.48 -2.81 21.03
N SER A 53 16.13 -2.17 20.05
CA SER A 53 15.92 -2.25 18.61
C SER A 53 15.58 -3.64 18.05
N GLN A 54 15.96 -4.73 18.72
CA GLN A 54 15.68 -6.10 18.33
C GLN A 54 14.21 -6.52 18.51
N GLY A 55 13.56 -6.15 19.62
CA GLY A 55 12.17 -6.54 19.88
C GLY A 55 11.20 -5.87 18.90
N PHE A 56 11.37 -4.56 18.73
CA PHE A 56 10.59 -3.76 17.78
C PHE A 56 10.83 -4.18 16.32
N LYS A 57 12.08 -4.54 15.96
CA LYS A 57 12.41 -5.04 14.62
C LYS A 57 11.76 -6.39 14.34
N ILE A 58 11.72 -7.30 15.32
CA ILE A 58 11.04 -8.60 15.17
C ILE A 58 9.54 -8.40 14.99
N GLU A 59 8.94 -7.48 15.75
CA GLU A 59 7.50 -7.18 15.65
C GLU A 59 7.15 -6.53 14.30
N ILE A 60 7.98 -5.60 13.81
CA ILE A 60 7.84 -5.05 12.46
C ILE A 60 7.94 -6.14 11.40
N LEU A 61 8.97 -7.00 11.47
CA LEU A 61 9.14 -8.08 10.49
C LEU A 61 7.97 -9.06 10.48
N LYS A 62 7.40 -9.37 11.66
CA LYS A 62 6.20 -10.19 11.77
C LYS A 62 5.01 -9.49 11.13
N LEU A 63 4.82 -8.20 11.42
CA LEU A 63 3.70 -7.44 10.87
C LEU A 63 3.81 -7.31 9.35
N GLU A 64 5.01 -7.01 8.82
CA GLU A 64 5.29 -6.97 7.38
C GLU A 64 5.04 -8.33 6.72
N SER A 65 5.45 -9.42 7.36
CA SER A 65 5.15 -10.77 6.87
C SER A 65 3.64 -11.03 6.77
N THR A 66 2.88 -10.65 7.80
CA THR A 66 1.42 -10.81 7.79
C THR A 66 0.78 -9.95 6.70
N VAL A 67 1.23 -8.71 6.52
CA VAL A 67 0.72 -7.83 5.46
C VAL A 67 0.99 -8.44 4.08
N ASN A 68 2.19 -8.96 3.84
CA ASN A 68 2.54 -9.59 2.58
C ASN A 68 1.70 -10.84 2.30
N GLN A 69 1.44 -11.66 3.33
CA GLN A 69 0.56 -12.83 3.21
C GLN A 69 -0.88 -12.41 2.88
N LEU A 70 -1.43 -11.44 3.58
CA LEU A 70 -2.79 -10.95 3.32
C LEU A 70 -2.92 -10.33 1.92
N GLN A 71 -1.88 -9.64 1.45
CA GLN A 71 -1.86 -9.11 0.08
C GLN A 71 -1.84 -10.22 -0.98
N ALA A 72 -1.09 -11.30 -0.74
CA ALA A 72 -1.09 -12.46 -1.62
C ALA A 72 -2.48 -13.12 -1.64
N ASP A 73 -3.07 -13.37 -0.48
CA ASP A 73 -4.40 -13.98 -0.36
C ASP A 73 -5.50 -13.15 -1.05
N LEU A 74 -5.41 -11.81 -0.98
CA LEU A 74 -6.33 -10.92 -1.68
C LEU A 74 -6.15 -11.02 -3.20
N ASN A 75 -4.91 -10.98 -3.68
CA ASN A 75 -4.64 -11.12 -5.12
C ASN A 75 -5.13 -12.47 -5.66
N ASP A 76 -4.94 -13.56 -4.91
CA ASP A 76 -5.39 -14.89 -5.30
C ASP A 76 -6.92 -14.95 -5.37
N ARG A 77 -7.62 -14.37 -4.38
CA ARG A 77 -9.08 -14.26 -4.39
C ARG A 77 -9.62 -13.41 -5.54
N ASP A 78 -8.97 -12.28 -5.84
CA ASP A 78 -9.39 -11.41 -6.94
C ASP A 78 -9.21 -12.13 -8.29
N GLN A 79 -8.13 -12.89 -8.46
CA GLN A 79 -7.93 -13.73 -9.65
C GLN A 79 -8.96 -14.87 -9.74
N GLU A 80 -9.36 -15.48 -8.62
CA GLU A 80 -10.41 -16.50 -8.57
C GLU A 80 -11.78 -15.92 -8.99
N LEU A 81 -12.08 -14.67 -8.62
CA LEU A 81 -13.31 -14.00 -9.05
C LEU A 81 -13.34 -13.77 -10.56
N LEU A 82 -12.21 -13.38 -11.17
CA LEU A 82 -12.10 -13.21 -12.63
C LEU A 82 -12.31 -14.53 -13.40
N ALA A 83 -12.05 -15.69 -12.79
CA ALA A 83 -12.27 -16.98 -13.44
C ALA A 83 -13.74 -17.28 -13.73
N ASN A 84 -14.67 -16.63 -13.03
CA ASN A 84 -16.11 -16.77 -13.26
C ASN A 84 -16.61 -15.84 -14.38
N ASP A 85 -15.83 -14.84 -14.77
CA ASP A 85 -16.20 -13.90 -15.82
C ASP A 85 -15.84 -14.49 -17.19
N VAL A 86 -16.84 -14.60 -18.07
CA VAL A 86 -16.68 -15.14 -19.43
C VAL A 86 -16.92 -14.04 -20.45
N GLU A 87 -15.90 -13.75 -21.26
CA GLU A 87 -16.03 -12.84 -22.39
C GLU A 87 -16.46 -13.60 -23.66
N LEU A 88 -17.56 -13.17 -24.27
CA LEU A 88 -18.02 -13.68 -25.56
C LEU A 88 -17.76 -12.62 -26.65
N SER A 89 -16.89 -12.94 -27.61
CA SER A 89 -16.57 -12.04 -28.73
C SER A 89 -17.11 -12.57 -30.06
N GLY A 90 -17.37 -11.66 -31.01
CA GLY A 90 -17.72 -12.02 -32.39
C GLY A 90 -19.18 -12.42 -32.61
N ILE A 91 -20.07 -12.10 -31.68
CA ILE A 91 -21.51 -12.34 -31.83
C ILE A 91 -22.09 -11.26 -32.77
N PRO A 92 -22.78 -11.63 -33.87
CA PRO A 92 -23.57 -10.69 -34.63
C PRO A 92 -24.77 -10.24 -33.81
N GLU A 93 -24.75 -8.99 -33.33
CA GLU A 93 -25.83 -8.40 -32.55
C GLU A 93 -26.66 -7.43 -33.41
N GLU A 94 -27.98 -7.44 -33.24
CA GLU A 94 -28.86 -6.39 -33.75
C GLU A 94 -29.14 -5.33 -32.67
N SER A 95 -29.61 -4.16 -33.11
CA SER A 95 -30.01 -3.08 -32.20
C SER A 95 -31.15 -3.55 -31.29
N GLU A 96 -31.08 -3.19 -30.01
CA GLU A 96 -32.12 -3.45 -28.99
C GLU A 96 -32.27 -4.91 -28.49
N GLU A 97 -31.31 -5.79 -28.77
CA GLU A 97 -31.32 -7.14 -28.20
C GLU A 97 -30.88 -7.19 -26.73
N ASN A 98 -31.56 -8.00 -25.92
CA ASN A 98 -31.20 -8.22 -24.51
C ASN A 98 -29.94 -9.13 -24.41
N PRO A 99 -28.86 -8.68 -23.74
CA PRO A 99 -27.61 -9.45 -23.63
C PRO A 99 -27.79 -10.80 -22.92
N THR A 100 -28.68 -10.89 -21.92
CA THR A 100 -28.91 -12.15 -21.19
C THR A 100 -29.47 -13.23 -22.12
N HIS A 101 -30.39 -12.86 -23.00
CA HIS A 101 -30.99 -13.80 -23.97
C HIS A 101 -29.99 -14.24 -25.04
N LEU A 102 -29.09 -13.35 -25.45
CA LEU A 102 -28.00 -13.67 -26.39
C LEU A 102 -27.05 -14.70 -25.79
N VAL A 103 -26.62 -14.50 -24.53
CA VAL A 103 -25.73 -15.44 -23.82
C VAL A 103 -26.38 -16.81 -23.74
N LEU A 104 -27.63 -16.92 -23.28
CA LEU A 104 -28.35 -18.20 -23.19
C LEU A 104 -28.46 -18.90 -24.56
N SER A 105 -28.72 -18.14 -25.62
CA SER A 105 -28.80 -18.66 -26.99
C SER A 105 -27.46 -19.18 -27.51
N VAL A 106 -26.36 -18.50 -27.19
CA VAL A 106 -25.00 -18.91 -27.60
C VAL A 106 -24.56 -20.14 -26.82
N VAL A 107 -24.77 -20.15 -25.51
CA VAL A 107 -24.39 -21.26 -24.62
C VAL A 107 -25.13 -22.54 -25.01
N THR A 108 -26.43 -22.44 -25.32
CA THR A 108 -27.24 -23.58 -25.82
C THR A 108 -26.67 -24.12 -27.14
N LYS A 109 -26.19 -23.24 -28.03
CA LYS A 109 -25.54 -23.65 -29.29
C LYS A 109 -24.17 -24.28 -29.08
N LEU A 110 -23.46 -23.91 -28.02
CA LEU A 110 -22.18 -24.52 -27.62
C LEU A 110 -22.37 -25.87 -26.91
N GLY A 111 -23.62 -26.30 -26.66
CA GLY A 111 -23.94 -27.56 -25.99
C GLY A 111 -23.82 -27.51 -24.47
N VAL A 112 -23.76 -26.31 -23.90
CA VAL A 112 -23.79 -26.10 -22.45
C VAL A 112 -25.22 -25.74 -22.05
N HIS A 113 -25.70 -26.26 -20.93
CA HIS A 113 -26.98 -25.88 -20.36
C HIS A 113 -26.72 -24.89 -19.22
N LEU A 114 -27.10 -23.62 -19.42
CA LEU A 114 -27.13 -22.61 -18.37
C LEU A 114 -28.56 -22.11 -18.19
N GLU A 115 -28.94 -21.91 -16.92
CA GLU A 115 -30.19 -21.24 -16.55
C GLU A 115 -29.98 -19.74 -16.30
N GLU A 116 -31.03 -18.93 -16.46
CA GLU A 116 -30.96 -17.49 -16.20
C GLU A 116 -30.56 -17.15 -14.75
N LYS A 117 -30.86 -18.03 -13.79
CA LYS A 117 -30.50 -17.86 -12.37
C LYS A 117 -29.01 -18.04 -12.09
N GLU A 118 -28.28 -18.69 -13.00
CA GLU A 118 -26.84 -18.92 -12.89
C GLU A 118 -26.05 -17.72 -13.44
N LEU A 119 -26.73 -16.80 -14.14
CA LEU A 119 -26.15 -15.57 -14.64
C LEU A 119 -26.26 -14.47 -13.58
N VAL A 120 -25.12 -14.06 -13.03
CA VAL A 120 -25.06 -12.95 -12.05
C VAL A 120 -25.23 -11.60 -12.75
N HIS A 121 -24.47 -11.38 -13.83
CA HIS A 121 -24.50 -10.14 -14.59
C HIS A 121 -24.05 -10.35 -16.03
N CYS A 122 -24.66 -9.62 -16.97
CA CYS A 122 -24.26 -9.60 -18.37
C CYS A 122 -24.27 -8.17 -18.88
N MET A 123 -23.19 -7.75 -19.51
CA MET A 123 -23.06 -6.41 -20.09
C MET A 123 -22.33 -6.46 -21.43
N ARG A 124 -22.63 -5.50 -22.31
CA ARG A 124 -21.88 -5.31 -23.56
C ARG A 124 -20.60 -4.55 -23.24
N VAL A 125 -19.46 -5.06 -23.69
CA VAL A 125 -18.14 -4.45 -23.48
C VAL A 125 -17.52 -4.09 -24.82
N GLY A 126 -16.96 -2.88 -24.92
CA GLY A 126 -16.29 -2.39 -26.13
C GLY A 126 -17.21 -1.70 -27.14
N ALA A 127 -16.60 -1.17 -28.20
CA ALA A 127 -17.34 -0.57 -29.30
C ALA A 127 -17.95 -1.70 -30.17
N PRO A 128 -19.17 -1.52 -30.71
CA PRO A 128 -19.79 -2.52 -31.57
C PRO A 128 -18.85 -2.85 -32.73
N ALA A 129 -18.46 -4.12 -32.83
CA ALA A 129 -17.59 -4.58 -33.89
C ALA A 129 -18.28 -4.31 -35.23
N ARG A 130 -17.75 -3.36 -36.01
CA ARG A 130 -18.12 -3.22 -37.42
C ARG A 130 -17.65 -4.50 -38.11
N MET A 131 -18.55 -5.46 -38.26
CA MET A 131 -18.34 -6.62 -39.12
C MET A 131 -17.73 -6.13 -40.44
N PRO A 132 -16.57 -6.65 -40.88
CA PRO A 132 -16.20 -6.54 -42.27
C PRO A 132 -17.33 -7.22 -43.04
N ARG A 133 -18.01 -6.49 -43.92
CA ARG A 133 -19.06 -7.02 -44.80
C ARG A 133 -18.56 -8.31 -45.45
N LEU A 134 -18.95 -9.47 -44.91
CA LEU A 134 -19.00 -10.70 -45.69
C LEU A 134 -20.10 -10.48 -46.72
N VAL A 135 -19.65 -10.40 -47.97
CA VAL A 135 -20.38 -10.16 -49.22
C VAL A 135 -21.80 -10.75 -49.18
N ARG A 136 -22.79 -9.92 -48.80
CA ARG A 136 -24.18 -10.16 -49.22
C ARG A 136 -24.27 -9.77 -50.69
N GLY A 137 -24.79 -10.69 -51.51
CA GLY A 137 -25.05 -10.50 -52.94
C GLY A 137 -25.93 -9.27 -53.23
N PRO A 138 -26.09 -8.90 -54.51
CA PRO A 138 -26.61 -7.61 -54.89
C PRO A 138 -28.11 -7.52 -54.61
N SER A 139 -28.48 -6.73 -53.61
CA SER A 139 -29.79 -6.07 -53.58
C SER A 139 -29.59 -4.57 -53.42
N LEU A 140 -30.24 -3.87 -54.33
CA LEU A 140 -30.13 -2.46 -54.65
C LEU A 140 -30.39 -1.51 -53.47
N CYS A 141 -29.87 -0.30 -53.69
CA CYS A 141 -30.27 1.01 -53.21
C CYS A 141 -30.15 1.33 -51.70
N GLY A 142 -29.21 2.25 -51.41
CA GLY A 142 -29.69 3.57 -51.00
C GLY A 142 -28.84 4.34 -49.99
N TRP A 143 -28.15 5.39 -50.49
CA TRP A 143 -27.82 6.66 -49.82
C TRP A 143 -26.85 6.62 -48.62
N ARG A 144 -25.99 7.60 -48.33
CA ARG A 144 -25.35 8.75 -49.01
C ARG A 144 -24.29 9.24 -47.99
N GLY A 145 -23.19 9.81 -48.47
CA GLY A 145 -22.15 10.49 -47.67
C GLY A 145 -20.86 9.66 -47.59
N ALA A 146 -19.88 9.85 -48.48
CA ALA A 146 -18.84 10.91 -48.40
C ALA A 146 -18.12 10.85 -47.05
N THR A 147 -16.84 10.50 -46.93
CA THR A 147 -15.63 10.82 -47.71
C THR A 147 -14.61 9.66 -47.59
N CYS A 148 -14.00 9.18 -48.69
CA CYS A 148 -12.73 9.65 -49.27
C CYS A 148 -11.54 9.46 -48.30
N VAL A 149 -10.76 8.38 -48.49
CA VAL A 149 -9.34 8.40 -48.93
C VAL A 149 -8.39 8.37 -47.72
N THR A 150 -7.34 7.55 -47.61
CA THR A 150 -6.76 6.46 -48.41
C THR A 150 -5.66 5.84 -47.54
N THR A 151 -5.35 4.58 -47.83
CA THR A 151 -3.99 4.00 -47.97
C THR A 151 -3.08 3.72 -46.77
N CYS A 152 -2.40 2.59 -46.96
CA CYS A 152 -1.06 2.19 -46.49
C CYS A 152 -1.03 1.57 -45.08
N CYS A 153 -0.49 0.38 -44.83
CA CYS A 153 0.32 -0.59 -45.60
C CYS A 153 0.20 -1.93 -44.84
N ALA A 154 -0.13 -3.05 -45.48
CA ALA A 154 0.77 -3.98 -46.18
C ALA A 154 1.40 -5.06 -45.26
N LEU A 155 0.98 -6.32 -45.48
CA LEU A 155 1.86 -7.50 -45.54
C LEU A 155 1.06 -8.69 -46.09
N PRO A 156 1.45 -9.28 -47.25
CA PRO A 156 0.84 -10.51 -47.73
C PRO A 156 1.53 -11.73 -47.11
N ALA A 157 0.72 -12.73 -46.77
CA ALA A 157 1.17 -14.11 -46.66
C ALA A 157 1.65 -14.59 -48.04
N SER A 158 2.81 -15.22 -48.09
CA SER A 158 3.24 -16.03 -49.24
C SER A 158 3.12 -17.50 -48.88
N ALA A 159 2.42 -18.23 -49.75
CA ALA A 159 2.27 -19.68 -49.73
C ALA A 159 3.31 -20.32 -50.66
N GLY A 160 3.75 -21.53 -50.28
CA GLY A 160 4.07 -22.65 -51.18
C GLY A 160 5.26 -22.53 -52.12
N LEU A 161 6.34 -23.25 -51.81
CA LEU A 161 6.67 -24.56 -52.39
C LEU A 161 7.69 -25.28 -51.52
#